data_AF-A0A259NEX9-F1
#
_entry.id   AF-A0A259NEX9-F1
#
_cell.length_a   1.000
_cell.length_b   1.000
_cell.length_c   1.000
_cell.angle_alpha   90.00
_cell.angle_beta   90.00
_cell.angle_gamma   90.00
#
_symmetry.space_group_name_H-M   'P 1'
#
loop_
_entity.id
_entity.type
_entity.pdbx_description
1 polymer ?
#
loop_
_entity_poly.entity_id
_entity_poly.type
_entity_poly.pdbx_seq_one_letter_code
_entity_poly.pdbx_strand_id
1 'polypeptide(L)'
;MDFKKTILWAVFSMSGLLLYNNWQVHEGKPSMFGGAPTGNISAPTKAPDAKVDVPAPLQAGAAPAIAQTPAISPSGIETAEKFILKNDVLSLQISANGANVVDAKLLKQFTAEKNPIDLFQYNPTHKYFARSGLITLGDLELPNHTSTFKLLETGKDGAGNPFMVLTSERGGVKLEKTFILHPGSYVVDVGHRVTQSNPNPNPLVLYTELVRDASQEQKIGPFDGAFSASTYTGPAVYTDKEKFNKLEFTAIDKNKITIPTQVAAGDPAWIAMVQHYFASAWIPGDKFVRDIYAGKIDNNLYRIGMQTPLGVV
;
A
#
# COMPACT_ATOMS: atom_id res chain seq x y z
N MET A 1 30.62 62.31 -9.05
CA MET A 1 31.72 61.34 -9.25
C MET A 1 31.45 60.00 -8.56
N ASP A 2 30.36 59.85 -7.79
CA ASP A 2 30.13 58.68 -6.94
C ASP A 2 29.56 57.45 -7.64
N PHE A 3 28.86 57.59 -8.77
CA PHE A 3 28.23 56.44 -9.45
C PHE A 3 29.26 55.41 -9.95
N LYS A 4 30.40 55.88 -10.49
CA LYS A 4 31.50 55.00 -10.93
C LYS A 4 32.14 54.24 -9.76
N LYS A 5 32.22 54.87 -8.58
CA LYS A 5 32.80 54.28 -7.37
C LYS A 5 31.87 53.23 -6.76
N THR A 6 30.56 53.48 -6.76
CA THR A 6 29.54 52.52 -6.31
C THR A 6 29.46 51.29 -7.22
N ILE A 7 29.54 51.47 -8.55
CA ILE A 7 29.61 50.34 -9.49
C ILE A 7 30.86 49.49 -9.25
N LEU A 8 32.01 50.11 -9.00
CA LEU A 8 33.25 49.38 -8.79
C LEU A 8 33.20 48.54 -7.51
N TRP A 9 32.59 49.09 -6.44
CA TRP A 9 32.33 48.35 -5.21
C TRP A 9 31.33 47.20 -5.41
N ALA A 10 30.25 47.42 -6.17
CA ALA A 10 29.27 46.37 -6.46
C ALA A 10 29.89 45.21 -7.24
N VAL A 11 30.70 45.51 -8.27
CA VAL A 11 31.42 44.49 -9.05
C VAL A 11 32.42 43.75 -8.17
N PHE A 12 33.20 44.47 -7.35
CA PHE A 12 34.18 43.85 -6.45
C PHE A 12 33.52 42.91 -5.43
N SER A 13 32.42 43.34 -4.80
CA SER A 13 31.67 42.49 -3.85
C SER A 13 31.04 41.27 -4.53
N MET A 14 30.49 41.42 -5.73
CA MET A 14 29.93 40.30 -6.49
C MET A 14 31.01 39.30 -6.90
N SER A 15 32.18 39.78 -7.36
CA SER A 15 33.30 38.91 -7.70
C SER A 15 33.84 38.14 -6.49
N GLY A 16 33.95 38.78 -5.32
CA GLY A 16 34.36 38.11 -4.07
C GLY A 16 33.37 37.02 -3.65
N LEU A 17 32.08 37.27 -3.80
CA LEU A 17 31.03 36.31 -3.47
C LEU A 17 31.05 35.11 -4.41
N LEU A 18 31.26 35.32 -5.72
CA LEU A 18 31.40 34.23 -6.69
C LEU A 18 32.65 33.37 -6.45
N LEU A 19 33.79 33.98 -6.10
CA LEU A 19 35.02 33.26 -5.79
C LEU A 19 34.87 32.39 -4.53
N TYR A 20 34.22 32.93 -3.49
CA TYR A 20 33.92 32.20 -2.28
C TYR A 20 32.97 31.02 -2.54
N ASN A 21 31.94 31.22 -3.38
CA ASN A 21 31.04 30.14 -3.79
C ASN A 21 31.79 29.02 -4.53
N ASN A 22 32.69 29.36 -5.46
CA ASN A 22 33.49 28.36 -6.18
C ASN A 22 34.46 27.62 -5.26
N TRP A 23 35.06 28.30 -4.28
CA TRP A 23 35.87 27.63 -3.26
C TRP A 23 35.03 26.66 -2.41
N GLN A 24 33.82 27.04 -1.98
CA GLN A 24 32.91 26.11 -1.26
C GLN A 24 32.59 24.87 -2.09
N VAL A 25 32.33 25.02 -3.39
CA VAL A 25 32.07 23.88 -4.30
C VAL A 25 33.31 23.00 -4.46
N HIS A 26 34.51 23.59 -4.55
CA HIS A 26 35.77 22.82 -4.60
C HIS A 26 36.01 22.00 -3.33
N GLU A 27 35.61 22.52 -2.17
CA GLU A 27 35.66 21.81 -0.87
C GLU A 27 34.47 20.85 -0.65
N GLY A 28 33.67 20.59 -1.69
CA GLY A 28 32.57 19.61 -1.65
C GLY A 28 31.29 20.07 -0.97
N LYS A 29 31.13 21.36 -0.68
CA LYS A 29 29.91 21.95 -0.11
C LYS A 29 28.94 22.41 -1.22
N PRO A 30 27.62 22.37 -0.99
CA PRO A 30 26.64 22.78 -1.99
C PRO A 30 26.75 24.27 -2.34
N SER A 31 26.57 24.59 -3.63
CA SER A 31 26.57 25.97 -4.14
C SER A 31 25.43 26.79 -3.54
N MET A 32 25.72 28.03 -3.12
CA MET A 32 24.76 28.96 -2.54
C MET A 32 23.76 29.51 -3.57
N PHE A 33 24.04 29.34 -4.87
CA PHE A 33 23.22 29.88 -5.97
C PHE A 33 22.36 28.84 -6.69
N GLY A 34 22.35 27.59 -6.20
CA GLY A 34 21.58 26.51 -6.79
C GLY A 34 22.22 25.98 -8.08
N GLY A 35 22.47 24.67 -8.11
CA GLY A 35 23.09 23.97 -9.24
C GLY A 35 24.33 23.21 -8.78
N ALA A 36 24.25 21.88 -8.77
CA ALA A 36 25.40 21.01 -8.62
C ALA A 36 26.19 20.98 -9.95
N PRO A 37 27.54 20.92 -9.93
CA PRO A 37 28.31 20.72 -11.15
C PRO A 37 28.07 19.31 -11.72
N THR A 38 27.64 19.23 -12.97
CA THR A 38 27.56 18.00 -13.76
C THR A 38 28.96 17.59 -14.22
N GLY A 39 29.58 16.67 -13.48
CA GLY A 39 30.67 15.86 -14.01
C GLY A 39 30.11 14.77 -14.91
N ASN A 40 30.39 14.86 -16.22
CA ASN A 40 30.10 13.80 -17.17
C ASN A 40 31.01 12.60 -16.89
N ILE A 41 30.42 11.50 -16.40
CA ILE A 41 31.01 10.17 -16.48
C ILE A 41 29.95 9.29 -17.13
N SER A 42 30.23 8.84 -18.35
CA SER A 42 29.43 7.84 -19.05
C SER A 42 29.43 6.54 -18.25
N ALA A 43 28.26 6.14 -17.76
CA ALA A 43 28.00 4.84 -17.16
C ALA A 43 26.98 4.08 -18.04
N PRO A 44 27.09 2.74 -18.15
CA PRO A 44 26.31 1.97 -19.10
C PRO A 44 24.82 2.07 -18.78
N THR A 45 24.01 2.01 -19.83
CA THR A 45 22.54 1.99 -19.78
C THR A 45 22.06 0.87 -18.86
N LYS A 46 21.83 1.21 -17.59
CA LYS A 46 21.10 0.36 -16.67
C LYS A 46 19.62 0.49 -17.04
N ALA A 47 19.04 -0.61 -17.50
CA ALA A 47 17.59 -0.74 -17.61
C ALA A 47 16.92 -0.31 -16.29
N PRO A 48 15.71 0.24 -16.29
CA PRO A 48 15.05 0.59 -15.05
C PRO A 48 14.85 -0.68 -14.23
N ASP A 49 15.53 -0.79 -13.08
CA ASP A 49 15.18 -1.79 -12.08
C ASP A 49 13.76 -1.46 -11.61
N ALA A 50 12.79 -2.25 -12.04
CA ALA A 50 11.43 -2.20 -11.52
C ALA A 50 11.46 -2.63 -10.05
N LYS A 51 11.52 -1.67 -9.12
CA LYS A 51 11.37 -1.97 -7.70
C LYS A 51 9.92 -2.35 -7.41
N VAL A 52 9.74 -3.56 -6.91
CA VAL A 52 8.44 -4.11 -6.54
C VAL A 52 7.97 -3.49 -5.21
N ASP A 53 6.72 -3.00 -5.14
CA ASP A 53 6.13 -2.41 -3.92
C ASP A 53 5.74 -3.48 -2.87
N VAL A 54 6.74 -4.17 -2.33
CA VAL A 54 6.59 -5.07 -1.19
C VAL A 54 6.95 -4.30 0.09
N PRO A 55 6.12 -4.31 1.14
CA PRO A 55 6.46 -3.64 2.40
C PRO A 55 7.71 -4.27 3.04
N ALA A 56 8.54 -3.45 3.69
CA ALA A 56 9.69 -3.94 4.44
C ALA A 56 9.27 -4.39 5.85
N PRO A 57 9.90 -5.44 6.43
CA PRO A 57 9.59 -5.85 7.81
C PRO A 57 9.87 -4.71 8.80
N LEU A 58 8.88 -4.39 9.64
CA LEU A 58 9.01 -3.42 10.73
C LEU A 58 9.76 -4.07 11.90
N GLN A 59 10.85 -3.45 12.34
CA GLN A 59 11.59 -3.92 13.52
C GLN A 59 10.99 -3.33 14.80
N ALA A 60 10.86 -4.15 15.84
CA ALA A 60 10.61 -3.67 17.20
C ALA A 60 11.84 -2.88 17.69
N GLY A 61 11.82 -1.56 17.56
CA GLY A 61 12.83 -0.66 18.13
C GLY A 61 13.46 0.38 17.19
N ALA A 62 13.04 0.48 15.92
CA ALA A 62 13.51 1.54 15.03
C ALA A 62 12.33 2.37 14.50
N ALA A 63 12.49 3.70 14.53
CA ALA A 63 11.56 4.65 13.93
C ALA A 63 11.28 4.29 12.45
N PRO A 64 10.07 4.57 11.92
CA PRO A 64 9.67 4.10 10.61
C PRO A 64 10.61 4.65 9.53
N ALA A 65 11.43 3.77 8.96
CA ALA A 65 12.18 4.07 7.76
C ALA A 65 11.20 4.16 6.59
N ILE A 66 11.06 5.38 6.07
CA ILE A 66 10.23 5.70 4.91
C ILE A 66 10.85 4.96 3.71
N ALA A 67 10.16 3.93 3.22
CA ALA A 67 10.56 3.26 1.99
C ALA A 67 10.49 4.27 0.84
N GLN A 68 11.61 4.43 0.12
CA GLN A 68 11.70 5.20 -1.11
C GLN A 68 10.65 4.71 -2.12
N THR A 69 9.94 5.65 -2.75
CA THR A 69 8.82 5.43 -3.67
C THR A 69 9.18 4.45 -4.81
N PRO A 70 8.56 3.26 -4.85
CA PRO A 70 8.72 2.31 -5.97
C PRO A 70 7.70 2.62 -7.08
N ALA A 71 8.11 2.61 -8.34
CA ALA A 71 7.17 2.55 -9.45
C ALA A 71 6.66 1.10 -9.57
N ILE A 72 5.36 0.92 -9.40
CA ILE A 72 4.71 -0.39 -9.46
C ILE A 72 4.52 -0.76 -10.92
N SER A 73 4.95 -1.96 -11.35
CA SER A 73 4.59 -2.50 -12.66
C SER A 73 3.11 -2.94 -12.64
N PRO A 74 2.16 -2.18 -13.23
CA PRO A 74 0.72 -2.45 -13.11
C PRO A 74 0.28 -3.68 -13.93
N SER A 75 1.12 -4.13 -14.86
CA SER A 75 0.79 -5.09 -15.92
C SER A 75 0.51 -6.50 -15.40
N GLY A 76 1.15 -6.94 -14.31
CA GLY A 76 1.02 -8.32 -13.85
C GLY A 76 -0.38 -8.69 -13.36
N ILE A 77 -1.12 -7.75 -12.77
CA ILE A 77 -2.49 -8.02 -12.25
C ILE A 77 -3.52 -8.01 -13.37
N GLU A 78 -3.38 -7.11 -14.35
CA GLU A 78 -4.37 -6.92 -15.42
C GLU A 78 -4.45 -8.13 -16.36
N THR A 79 -3.31 -8.75 -16.66
CA THR A 79 -3.21 -9.89 -17.58
C THR A 79 -3.32 -11.25 -16.89
N ALA A 80 -3.32 -11.29 -15.55
CA ALA A 80 -3.40 -12.54 -14.80
C ALA A 80 -4.78 -13.18 -14.90
N GLU A 81 -4.82 -14.51 -14.82
CA GLU A 81 -6.05 -15.27 -14.65
C GLU A 81 -6.83 -14.76 -13.42
N LYS A 82 -8.16 -14.76 -13.51
CA LYS A 82 -9.03 -14.25 -12.46
C LYS A 82 -10.05 -15.31 -12.07
N PHE A 83 -10.15 -15.57 -10.77
CA PHE A 83 -11.10 -16.53 -10.19
C PHE A 83 -12.28 -15.79 -9.56
N ILE A 84 -13.47 -16.37 -9.63
CA ILE A 84 -14.69 -15.78 -9.07
C ILE A 84 -15.12 -16.60 -7.85
N LEU A 85 -15.33 -15.93 -6.72
CA LEU A 85 -15.92 -16.49 -5.51
C LEU A 85 -17.12 -15.63 -5.11
N LYS A 86 -18.30 -16.23 -4.91
CA LYS A 86 -19.53 -15.47 -4.66
C LYS A 86 -20.49 -16.17 -3.71
N ASN A 87 -21.24 -15.38 -2.93
CA ASN A 87 -22.44 -15.78 -2.22
C ASN A 87 -23.64 -14.98 -2.77
N ASP A 88 -24.71 -14.83 -1.98
CA ASP A 88 -25.94 -14.13 -2.34
C ASP A 88 -25.85 -12.59 -2.26
N VAL A 89 -24.87 -12.03 -1.53
CA VAL A 89 -24.72 -10.58 -1.31
C VAL A 89 -23.42 -9.99 -1.86
N LEU A 90 -22.40 -10.83 -2.12
CA LEU A 90 -21.05 -10.43 -2.48
C LEU A 90 -20.51 -11.32 -3.60
N SER A 91 -19.92 -10.70 -4.62
CA SER A 91 -19.14 -11.38 -5.66
C SER A 91 -17.73 -10.82 -5.66
N LEU A 92 -16.74 -11.68 -5.48
CA LEU A 92 -15.32 -11.33 -5.49
C LEU A 92 -14.66 -11.82 -6.78
N GLN A 93 -13.70 -11.03 -7.27
CA GLN A 93 -12.73 -11.49 -8.25
C GLN A 93 -11.33 -11.49 -7.64
N ILE A 94 -10.67 -12.65 -7.69
CA ILE A 94 -9.35 -12.88 -7.11
C ILE A 94 -8.36 -13.13 -8.25
N SER A 95 -7.32 -12.29 -8.35
CA SER A 95 -6.29 -12.42 -9.39
C SER A 95 -5.29 -13.51 -9.02
N ALA A 96 -4.90 -14.35 -9.99
CA ALA A 96 -3.78 -15.27 -9.87
C ALA A 96 -2.46 -14.54 -9.57
N ASN A 97 -2.34 -13.25 -9.88
CA ASN A 97 -1.23 -12.45 -9.39
C ASN A 97 -1.50 -12.01 -7.95
N GLY A 98 -0.72 -12.57 -7.02
CA GLY A 98 -0.75 -12.28 -5.60
C GLY A 98 -1.91 -12.89 -4.83
N ALA A 99 -2.87 -13.57 -5.50
CA ALA A 99 -4.18 -13.87 -4.91
C ALA A 99 -4.82 -12.60 -4.31
N ASN A 100 -4.71 -11.50 -5.06
CA ASN A 100 -5.25 -10.20 -4.67
C ASN A 100 -6.76 -10.15 -4.97
N VAL A 101 -7.56 -9.59 -4.05
CA VAL A 101 -8.99 -9.36 -4.29
C VAL A 101 -9.12 -8.03 -5.04
N VAL A 102 -9.33 -8.12 -6.35
CA VAL A 102 -9.22 -6.98 -7.29
C VAL A 102 -10.56 -6.41 -7.73
N ASP A 103 -11.65 -7.12 -7.44
CA ASP A 103 -13.04 -6.67 -7.65
C ASP A 103 -13.92 -7.25 -6.54
N ALA A 104 -14.89 -6.46 -6.07
CA ALA A 104 -15.84 -6.83 -5.05
C ALA A 104 -17.16 -6.12 -5.29
N LYS A 105 -18.18 -6.87 -5.75
CA LYS A 105 -19.51 -6.35 -6.07
C LYS A 105 -20.50 -6.65 -4.96
N LEU A 106 -21.20 -5.63 -4.48
CA LEU A 106 -22.27 -5.74 -3.50
C LEU A 106 -23.60 -6.03 -4.22
N LEU A 107 -23.96 -7.30 -4.34
CA LEU A 107 -25.06 -7.80 -5.18
C LEU A 107 -26.47 -7.33 -4.76
N LYS A 108 -26.60 -6.76 -3.56
CA LYS A 108 -27.86 -6.23 -3.01
C LYS A 108 -27.87 -4.72 -2.83
N GLN A 109 -26.78 -4.04 -3.17
CA GLN A 109 -26.69 -2.58 -3.13
C GLN A 109 -26.61 -2.08 -4.57
N PHE A 110 -27.36 -1.04 -4.90
CA PHE A 110 -27.54 -0.63 -6.30
C PHE A 110 -27.21 0.84 -6.51
N THR A 111 -26.63 1.16 -7.66
CA THR A 111 -26.56 2.53 -8.18
C THR A 111 -27.95 3.02 -8.59
N ALA A 112 -28.06 4.31 -8.96
CA ALA A 112 -29.30 4.86 -9.50
C ALA A 112 -29.77 4.13 -10.77
N GLU A 113 -28.83 3.60 -11.55
CA GLU A 113 -29.07 2.82 -12.78
C GLU A 113 -29.41 1.35 -12.50
N LYS A 114 -29.59 0.97 -11.22
CA LYS A 114 -29.91 -0.39 -10.77
C LYS A 114 -28.82 -1.44 -11.05
N ASN A 115 -27.58 -1.00 -11.23
CA ASN A 115 -26.43 -1.90 -11.29
C ASN A 115 -25.90 -2.18 -9.87
N PRO A 116 -25.40 -3.39 -9.56
CA PRO A 116 -24.72 -3.64 -8.29
C PRO A 116 -23.57 -2.66 -8.04
N ILE A 117 -23.37 -2.27 -6.79
CA ILE A 117 -22.26 -1.40 -6.39
C ILE A 117 -20.93 -2.17 -6.50
N ASP A 118 -19.98 -1.63 -7.26
CA ASP A 118 -18.60 -2.11 -7.35
C ASP A 118 -17.76 -1.42 -6.26
N LEU A 119 -17.51 -2.11 -5.15
CA LEU A 119 -16.69 -1.59 -4.05
C LEU A 119 -15.20 -1.62 -4.40
N PHE A 120 -14.65 -2.80 -4.70
CA PHE A 120 -13.29 -2.91 -5.22
C PHE A 120 -13.30 -2.87 -6.73
N GLN A 121 -12.30 -2.20 -7.30
CA GLN A 121 -12.08 -2.11 -8.74
C GLN A 121 -10.58 -2.00 -9.00
N TYR A 122 -10.09 -2.73 -10.00
CA TYR A 122 -8.72 -2.61 -10.47
C TYR A 122 -8.73 -2.38 -11.97
N ASN A 123 -8.65 -1.11 -12.37
CA ASN A 123 -8.60 -0.68 -13.76
C ASN A 123 -7.68 0.56 -13.92
N PRO A 124 -7.37 1.00 -15.14
CA PRO A 124 -6.45 2.12 -15.37
C PRO A 124 -6.87 3.46 -14.73
N THR A 125 -8.18 3.64 -14.49
CA THR A 125 -8.75 4.89 -13.95
C THR A 125 -9.10 4.85 -12.48
N HIS A 126 -9.28 3.65 -11.91
CA HIS A 126 -9.59 3.43 -10.51
C HIS A 126 -8.91 2.18 -9.96
N LYS A 127 -8.22 2.33 -8.84
CA LYS A 127 -7.60 1.26 -8.07
C LYS A 127 -8.13 1.30 -6.65
N TYR A 128 -8.81 0.24 -6.25
CA TYR A 128 -9.21 -0.08 -4.89
C TYR A 128 -9.28 -1.59 -4.74
N PHE A 129 -8.36 -2.17 -3.98
CA PHE A 129 -8.22 -3.63 -3.88
C PHE A 129 -7.56 -4.04 -2.55
N ALA A 130 -7.70 -5.32 -2.20
CA ALA A 130 -7.07 -5.91 -1.03
C ALA A 130 -5.93 -6.87 -1.45
N ARG A 131 -4.81 -6.80 -0.73
CA ARG A 131 -3.65 -7.67 -0.96
C ARG A 131 -3.04 -8.17 0.35
N SER A 132 -2.29 -9.25 0.26
CA SER A 132 -1.55 -9.82 1.38
C SER A 132 -0.34 -10.62 0.89
N GLY A 133 0.58 -10.96 1.79
CA GLY A 133 1.74 -11.76 1.44
C GLY A 133 2.70 -11.97 2.59
N LEU A 134 3.76 -12.73 2.32
CA LEU A 134 4.86 -12.94 3.25
C LEU A 134 6.05 -12.07 2.89
N ILE A 135 6.70 -11.56 3.93
CA ILE A 135 7.99 -10.88 3.88
C ILE A 135 8.88 -11.43 4.99
N THR A 136 10.19 -11.22 4.86
CA THR A 136 11.17 -11.59 5.86
C THR A 136 12.34 -10.63 5.80
N LEU A 137 13.21 -10.66 6.81
CA LEU A 137 14.46 -9.92 6.78
C LEU A 137 15.43 -10.58 5.78
N GLY A 138 16.18 -9.73 5.06
CA GLY A 138 17.09 -10.17 4.00
C GLY A 138 16.41 -10.32 2.64
N ASP A 139 17.14 -10.90 1.69
CA ASP A 139 16.75 -10.92 0.26
C ASP A 139 16.03 -12.20 -0.17
N LEU A 140 15.48 -12.97 0.78
CA LEU A 140 14.74 -14.18 0.45
C LEU A 140 13.39 -13.81 -0.18
N GLU A 141 13.21 -14.16 -1.45
CA GLU A 141 11.91 -14.02 -2.11
C GLU A 141 10.88 -15.00 -1.53
N LEU A 142 9.79 -14.45 -1.02
CA LEU A 142 8.68 -15.21 -0.44
C LEU A 142 7.40 -15.02 -1.27
N PRO A 143 6.45 -15.97 -1.19
CA PRO A 143 5.13 -15.79 -1.78
C PRO A 143 4.44 -14.53 -1.24
N ASN A 144 4.17 -13.59 -2.13
CA ASN A 144 3.58 -12.30 -1.79
C ASN A 144 2.63 -11.79 -2.89
N HIS A 145 2.16 -10.56 -2.77
CA HIS A 145 1.18 -9.97 -3.70
C HIS A 145 1.64 -9.82 -5.17
N THR A 146 2.91 -10.10 -5.49
CA THR A 146 3.45 -10.11 -6.85
C THR A 146 3.84 -11.52 -7.33
N SER A 147 3.58 -12.54 -6.52
CA SER A 147 3.81 -13.93 -6.86
C SER A 147 2.63 -14.50 -7.63
N THR A 148 2.87 -15.35 -8.61
CA THR A 148 1.78 -16.12 -9.25
C THR A 148 1.28 -17.19 -8.29
N PHE A 149 -0.02 -17.21 -8.05
CA PHE A 149 -0.76 -18.23 -7.33
C PHE A 149 -1.52 -19.12 -8.31
N LYS A 150 -1.66 -20.39 -7.95
CA LYS A 150 -2.46 -21.37 -8.67
C LYS A 150 -3.65 -21.78 -7.83
N LEU A 151 -4.78 -22.03 -8.47
CA LEU A 151 -5.96 -22.60 -7.81
C LEU A 151 -5.62 -24.01 -7.32
N LEU A 152 -5.68 -24.22 -6.02
CA LEU A 152 -5.45 -25.52 -5.39
C LEU A 152 -6.76 -26.28 -5.21
N GLU A 153 -7.78 -25.59 -4.69
CA GLU A 153 -9.07 -26.18 -4.38
C GLU A 153 -10.17 -25.11 -4.42
N THR A 154 -11.39 -25.49 -4.77
CA THR A 154 -12.57 -24.62 -4.71
C THR A 154 -13.82 -25.48 -4.59
N GLY A 155 -14.85 -24.96 -3.90
CA GLY A 155 -16.08 -25.71 -3.70
C GLY A 155 -16.95 -25.09 -2.64
N LYS A 156 -17.66 -25.95 -1.91
CA LYS A 156 -18.41 -25.58 -0.71
C LYS A 156 -17.92 -26.42 0.45
N ASP A 157 -17.76 -25.80 1.62
CA ASP A 157 -17.34 -26.51 2.83
C ASP A 157 -18.48 -27.40 3.38
N GLY A 158 -18.23 -28.07 4.51
CA GLY A 158 -19.23 -28.93 5.16
C GLY A 158 -20.50 -28.21 5.62
N ALA A 159 -20.48 -26.88 5.71
CA ALA A 159 -21.64 -26.03 6.01
C ALA A 159 -22.28 -25.42 4.75
N GLY A 160 -21.76 -25.72 3.56
CA GLY A 160 -22.25 -25.19 2.30
C GLY A 160 -21.69 -23.81 1.92
N ASN A 161 -20.73 -23.28 2.68
CA ASN A 161 -20.10 -21.98 2.40
C ASN A 161 -19.16 -22.10 1.20
N PRO A 162 -19.30 -21.25 0.15
CA PRO A 162 -18.34 -21.20 -0.94
C PRO A 162 -16.93 -20.89 -0.43
N PHE A 163 -15.95 -21.66 -0.88
CA PHE A 163 -14.55 -21.43 -0.56
C PHE A 163 -13.63 -21.57 -1.77
N MET A 164 -12.44 -20.98 -1.67
CA MET A 164 -11.37 -21.09 -2.65
C MET A 164 -10.01 -21.09 -1.97
N VAL A 165 -9.11 -21.98 -2.38
CA VAL A 165 -7.72 -22.07 -1.90
C VAL A 165 -6.78 -21.81 -3.07
N LEU A 166 -5.89 -20.84 -2.90
CA LEU A 166 -4.86 -20.45 -3.85
C LEU A 166 -3.48 -20.68 -3.24
N THR A 167 -2.55 -21.26 -3.98
CA THR A 167 -1.22 -21.62 -3.46
C THR A 167 -0.09 -21.04 -4.31
N SER A 168 1.00 -20.65 -3.65
CA SER A 168 2.24 -20.25 -4.28
C SER A 168 3.43 -20.65 -3.39
N GLU A 169 4.55 -20.97 -4.01
CA GLU A 169 5.77 -21.39 -3.32
C GLU A 169 6.97 -20.65 -3.90
N ARG A 170 7.75 -20.01 -3.03
CA ARG A 170 9.00 -19.31 -3.36
C ARG A 170 9.94 -19.38 -2.16
N GLY A 171 11.24 -19.44 -2.42
CA GLY A 171 12.25 -19.45 -1.34
C GLY A 171 12.10 -20.63 -0.37
N GLY A 172 11.54 -21.76 -0.80
CA GLY A 172 11.26 -22.92 0.05
C GLY A 172 10.11 -22.74 1.05
N VAL A 173 9.34 -21.66 0.89
CA VAL A 173 8.15 -21.36 1.69
C VAL A 173 6.92 -21.43 0.82
N LYS A 174 5.97 -22.28 1.21
CA LYS A 174 4.65 -22.38 0.58
C LYS A 174 3.66 -21.52 1.36
N LEU A 175 2.92 -20.70 0.65
CA LEU A 175 1.78 -19.93 1.16
C LEU A 175 0.51 -20.37 0.46
N GLU A 176 -0.46 -20.80 1.25
CA GLU A 176 -1.82 -21.03 0.80
C GLU A 176 -2.73 -19.95 1.40
N LYS A 177 -3.60 -19.40 0.55
CA LYS A 177 -4.60 -18.41 0.89
C LYS A 177 -5.98 -19.01 0.66
N THR A 178 -6.74 -19.15 1.74
CA THR A 178 -8.10 -19.68 1.72
C THR A 178 -9.08 -18.53 1.91
N PHE A 179 -10.02 -18.38 0.99
CA PHE A 179 -11.11 -17.41 1.04
C PHE A 179 -12.42 -18.16 1.26
N ILE A 180 -13.24 -17.74 2.23
CA ILE A 180 -14.54 -18.34 2.54
C ILE A 180 -15.59 -17.24 2.60
N LEU A 181 -16.75 -17.50 2.00
CA LEU A 181 -17.92 -16.62 2.06
C LEU A 181 -19.06 -17.30 2.81
N HIS A 182 -19.68 -16.59 3.75
CA HIS A 182 -20.86 -17.08 4.47
C HIS A 182 -22.16 -16.58 3.84
N PRO A 183 -23.26 -17.34 3.87
CA PRO A 183 -24.58 -16.89 3.42
C PRO A 183 -24.99 -15.56 4.08
N GLY A 184 -25.50 -14.63 3.28
CA GLY A 184 -26.00 -13.33 3.73
C GLY A 184 -24.94 -12.38 4.30
N SER A 185 -23.66 -12.73 4.24
CA SER A 185 -22.58 -11.98 4.89
C SER A 185 -21.67 -11.27 3.87
N TYR A 186 -21.24 -10.06 4.22
CA TYR A 186 -20.17 -9.34 3.52
C TYR A 186 -18.77 -9.64 4.10
N VAL A 187 -18.70 -10.41 5.19
CA VAL A 187 -17.43 -10.85 5.78
C VAL A 187 -16.83 -11.94 4.90
N VAL A 188 -15.56 -11.76 4.57
CA VAL A 188 -14.74 -12.73 3.86
C VAL A 188 -13.72 -13.25 4.86
N ASP A 189 -13.82 -14.53 5.21
CA ASP A 189 -12.81 -15.17 6.03
C ASP A 189 -11.60 -15.47 5.14
N VAL A 190 -10.43 -14.97 5.55
CA VAL A 190 -9.17 -15.19 4.83
C VAL A 190 -8.17 -15.89 5.74
N GLY A 191 -7.84 -17.12 5.40
CA GLY A 191 -6.82 -17.92 6.07
C GLY A 191 -5.49 -17.91 5.31
N HIS A 192 -4.38 -17.80 6.04
CA HIS A 192 -3.03 -17.95 5.50
C HIS A 192 -2.36 -19.16 6.13
N ARG A 193 -2.14 -20.23 5.35
CA ARG A 193 -1.36 -21.39 5.79
C ARG A 193 0.04 -21.29 5.23
N VAL A 194 1.02 -21.23 6.13
CA VAL A 194 2.45 -21.21 5.78
C VAL A 194 3.04 -22.58 6.06
N THR A 195 3.80 -23.12 5.11
CA THR A 195 4.53 -24.38 5.27
C THR A 195 5.96 -24.18 4.79
N GLN A 196 6.94 -24.58 5.60
CA GLN A 196 8.35 -24.56 5.23
C GLN A 196 8.85 -26.00 5.09
N SER A 197 9.51 -26.29 3.98
CA SER A 197 10.10 -27.62 3.74
C SER A 197 11.47 -27.78 4.40
N ASN A 198 12.14 -26.66 4.70
CA ASN A 198 13.42 -26.59 5.42
C ASN A 198 13.33 -25.51 6.50
N PRO A 199 14.04 -25.65 7.64
CA PRO A 199 14.09 -24.62 8.67
C PRO A 199 14.63 -23.31 8.08
N ASN A 200 13.83 -22.24 8.08
CA ASN A 200 14.30 -20.90 7.74
C ASN A 200 14.64 -20.16 9.04
N PRO A 201 15.89 -19.75 9.27
CA PRO A 201 16.25 -19.02 10.49
C PRO A 201 15.64 -17.61 10.53
N ASN A 202 15.19 -17.07 9.40
CA ASN A 202 14.65 -15.72 9.32
C ASN A 202 13.17 -15.72 9.68
N PRO A 203 12.75 -14.91 10.68
CA PRO A 203 11.34 -14.77 11.03
C PRO A 203 10.51 -14.32 9.83
N LEU A 204 9.36 -14.97 9.65
CA LEU A 204 8.39 -14.58 8.65
C LEU A 204 7.44 -13.53 9.22
N VAL A 205 6.97 -12.65 8.34
CA VAL A 205 5.96 -11.64 8.65
C VAL A 205 4.87 -11.73 7.60
N LEU A 206 3.64 -11.89 8.04
CA LEU A 206 2.45 -11.75 7.19
C LEU A 206 2.10 -10.27 7.13
N TYR A 207 1.93 -9.72 5.93
CA TYR A 207 1.30 -8.41 5.77
C TYR A 207 -0.07 -8.54 5.09
N THR A 208 -0.99 -7.68 5.50
CA THR A 208 -2.30 -7.45 4.88
C THR A 208 -2.47 -5.97 4.61
N GLU A 209 -2.98 -5.61 3.43
CA GLU A 209 -3.11 -4.23 2.98
C GLU A 209 -4.43 -4.00 2.25
N LEU A 210 -4.93 -2.77 2.38
CA LEU A 210 -5.88 -2.17 1.47
C LEU A 210 -5.15 -1.08 0.67
N VAL A 211 -5.29 -1.13 -0.64
CA VAL A 211 -4.66 -0.19 -1.57
C VAL A 211 -5.75 0.56 -2.29
N ARG A 212 -5.65 1.89 -2.32
CA ARG A 212 -6.62 2.76 -2.98
C ARG A 212 -5.95 3.99 -3.58
N ASP A 213 -6.44 4.45 -4.72
CA ASP A 213 -6.16 5.80 -5.18
C ASP A 213 -6.92 6.87 -4.38
N ALA A 214 -6.56 8.16 -4.54
CA ALA A 214 -7.28 9.25 -3.88
C ALA A 214 -8.46 9.81 -4.71
N SER A 215 -9.04 9.03 -5.64
CA SER A 215 -10.27 9.44 -6.32
C SER A 215 -11.36 9.71 -5.29
N GLN A 216 -11.92 10.91 -5.39
CA GLN A 216 -13.03 11.35 -4.57
C GLN A 216 -14.33 10.81 -5.16
N GLU A 217 -15.25 10.40 -4.29
CA GLU A 217 -16.61 10.06 -4.72
C GLU A 217 -17.34 11.31 -5.20
N GLN A 218 -18.41 11.11 -5.99
CA GLN A 218 -19.27 12.21 -6.41
C GLN A 218 -19.74 13.00 -5.19
N LYS A 219 -19.62 14.32 -5.25
CA LYS A 219 -20.06 15.19 -4.18
C LYS A 219 -21.58 15.08 -4.01
N ILE A 220 -22.03 15.22 -2.78
CA ILE A 220 -23.43 15.00 -2.42
C ILE A 220 -24.13 16.35 -2.29
N GLY A 221 -25.18 16.54 -3.08
CA GLY A 221 -26.04 17.72 -3.01
C GLY A 221 -26.88 17.91 -4.27
N PRO A 222 -27.95 18.73 -4.19
CA PRO A 222 -28.87 18.98 -5.31
C PRO A 222 -28.26 19.80 -6.47
N PHE A 223 -27.02 20.29 -6.31
CA PHE A 223 -26.34 21.11 -7.30
C PHE A 223 -24.89 20.66 -7.46
N ASP A 224 -24.45 20.52 -8.71
CA ASP A 224 -23.04 20.37 -9.06
C ASP A 224 -22.32 21.71 -8.78
N GLY A 225 -21.74 21.88 -7.59
CA GLY A 225 -21.17 23.18 -7.18
C GLY A 225 -20.90 23.38 -5.69
N ALA A 226 -20.74 24.64 -5.30
CA ALA A 226 -20.22 25.12 -3.99
C ALA A 226 -21.04 24.72 -2.74
N PHE A 227 -22.23 24.13 -2.91
CA PHE A 227 -23.11 23.67 -1.82
C PHE A 227 -23.12 22.14 -1.67
N SER A 228 -22.23 21.44 -2.37
CA SER A 228 -22.09 19.99 -2.24
C SER A 228 -21.10 19.64 -1.12
N ALA A 229 -21.51 18.73 -0.23
CA ALA A 229 -20.65 18.24 0.83
C ALA A 229 -19.77 17.11 0.28
N SER A 230 -18.48 17.14 0.62
CA SER A 230 -17.57 16.01 0.43
C SER A 230 -17.62 15.16 1.69
N THR A 231 -17.86 13.87 1.49
CA THR A 231 -17.74 12.85 2.53
C THR A 231 -16.29 12.42 2.63
N TYR A 232 -15.91 11.96 3.81
CA TYR A 232 -14.57 11.44 4.01
C TYR A 232 -14.37 10.15 3.19
N THR A 233 -13.35 10.16 2.33
CA THR A 233 -12.87 8.99 1.61
C THR A 233 -11.38 8.81 1.89
N GLY A 234 -11.02 7.73 2.58
CA GLY A 234 -9.61 7.47 2.88
C GLY A 234 -9.35 6.37 3.92
N PRO A 235 -8.06 6.13 4.19
CA PRO A 235 -7.61 5.14 5.17
C PRO A 235 -8.04 5.48 6.58
N ALA A 236 -8.57 4.51 7.30
CA ALA A 236 -8.86 4.63 8.71
C ALA A 236 -8.21 3.50 9.50
N VAL A 237 -7.88 3.76 10.75
CA VAL A 237 -7.32 2.77 11.67
C VAL A 237 -8.03 2.84 13.01
N TYR A 238 -8.20 1.69 13.63
CA TYR A 238 -8.60 1.59 15.02
C TYR A 238 -7.55 0.81 15.81
N THR A 239 -7.22 1.34 16.98
CA THR A 239 -6.58 0.59 18.07
C THR A 239 -7.33 0.85 19.35
N ASP A 240 -7.23 -0.03 20.34
CA ASP A 240 -7.91 0.25 21.61
C ASP A 240 -7.39 1.52 22.30
N LYS A 241 -6.10 1.81 22.16
CA LYS A 241 -5.45 2.98 22.76
C LYS A 241 -5.87 4.30 22.12
N GLU A 242 -5.84 4.39 20.79
CA GLU A 242 -6.09 5.65 20.07
C GLU A 242 -7.50 5.74 19.45
N LYS A 243 -8.31 4.68 19.60
CA LYS A 243 -9.63 4.54 19.00
C LYS A 243 -9.57 4.79 17.50
N PHE A 244 -10.65 5.33 16.92
CA PHE A 244 -10.79 5.54 15.48
C PHE A 244 -10.01 6.77 15.01
N ASN A 245 -9.13 6.59 14.02
CA ASN A 245 -8.33 7.65 13.41
C ASN A 245 -8.45 7.63 11.89
N LYS A 246 -8.68 8.81 11.32
CA LYS A 246 -8.69 9.05 9.87
C LYS A 246 -7.30 9.46 9.42
N LEU A 247 -6.83 8.88 8.32
CA LEU A 247 -5.56 9.22 7.70
C LEU A 247 -5.88 9.88 6.35
N GLU A 248 -5.86 11.20 6.32
CA GLU A 248 -6.15 11.97 5.10
C GLU A 248 -5.06 11.72 4.04
N PHE A 249 -5.44 11.47 2.78
CA PHE A 249 -4.46 11.29 1.69
C PHE A 249 -3.49 12.46 1.57
N THR A 250 -3.99 13.69 1.75
CA THR A 250 -3.16 14.91 1.70
C THR A 250 -2.17 15.00 2.87
N ALA A 251 -2.48 14.40 4.02
CA ALA A 251 -1.54 14.27 5.13
C ALA A 251 -0.50 13.20 4.84
N ILE A 252 -0.88 12.10 4.17
CA ILE A 252 0.06 11.06 3.71
C ILE A 252 1.05 11.66 2.70
N ASP A 253 0.56 12.41 1.71
CA ASP A 253 1.41 13.11 0.72
C ASP A 253 2.45 14.02 1.38
N LYS A 254 2.06 14.70 2.45
CA LYS A 254 2.92 15.63 3.19
C LYS A 254 3.79 14.95 4.24
N ASN A 255 3.71 13.63 4.40
CA ASN A 255 4.33 12.86 5.48
C ASN A 255 3.98 13.41 6.88
N LYS A 256 2.72 13.80 7.08
CA LYS A 256 2.20 14.38 8.34
C LYS A 256 1.17 13.50 9.05
N ILE A 257 1.10 12.22 8.71
CA ILE A 257 0.26 11.26 9.42
C ILE A 257 0.93 10.84 10.73
N THR A 258 0.10 10.60 11.75
CA THR A 258 0.48 9.84 12.94
C THR A 258 -0.28 8.53 12.88
N ILE A 259 0.42 7.41 13.05
CA ILE A 259 -0.18 6.09 13.01
C ILE A 259 0.01 5.46 14.39
N PRO A 260 -1.03 4.87 14.99
CA PRO A 260 -0.87 3.99 16.14
C PRO A 260 -0.12 2.73 15.70
N THR A 261 1.21 2.76 15.81
CA THR A 261 2.09 1.61 15.55
C THR A 261 2.10 0.64 16.74
N GLN A 262 2.59 -0.59 16.55
CA GLN A 262 2.87 -1.55 17.64
C GLN A 262 1.67 -1.84 18.54
N VAL A 263 0.72 -2.61 18.02
CA VAL A 263 -0.41 -3.17 18.76
C VAL A 263 0.02 -4.46 19.46
N ALA A 264 -0.14 -4.51 20.79
CA ALA A 264 0.21 -5.67 21.60
C ALA A 264 -0.74 -6.86 21.33
N ALA A 265 -0.27 -8.07 21.57
CA ALA A 265 -1.13 -9.25 21.60
C ALA A 265 -2.21 -9.10 22.69
N GLY A 266 -3.45 -9.46 22.37
CA GLY A 266 -4.64 -9.27 23.20
C GLY A 266 -5.43 -7.99 22.88
N ASP A 267 -4.81 -6.99 22.25
CA ASP A 267 -5.51 -5.73 21.94
C ASP A 267 -6.23 -5.80 20.59
N PRO A 268 -7.48 -5.30 20.48
CA PRO A 268 -8.18 -5.22 19.21
C PRO A 268 -7.62 -4.10 18.33
N ALA A 269 -7.44 -4.40 17.04
CA ALA A 269 -7.07 -3.42 16.04
C ALA A 269 -7.57 -3.83 14.65
N TRP A 270 -7.85 -2.83 13.82
CA TRP A 270 -8.19 -3.02 12.42
C TRP A 270 -7.74 -1.84 11.58
N ILE A 271 -7.53 -2.10 10.30
CA ILE A 271 -7.27 -1.09 9.28
C ILE A 271 -8.42 -1.11 8.28
N ALA A 272 -8.77 0.04 7.72
CA ALA A 272 -9.89 0.18 6.81
C ALA A 272 -9.62 1.21 5.71
N MET A 273 -10.43 1.12 4.67
CA MET A 273 -10.68 2.20 3.71
C MET A 273 -12.16 2.55 3.81
N VAL A 274 -12.44 3.79 4.18
CA VAL A 274 -13.80 4.31 4.35
C VAL A 274 -14.14 5.20 3.18
N GLN A 275 -15.38 5.13 2.72
CA GLN A 275 -15.98 6.03 1.75
C GLN A 275 -17.45 6.26 2.13
N HIS A 276 -18.22 7.01 1.34
CA HIS A 276 -19.61 7.23 1.67
C HIS A 276 -20.40 5.92 1.62
N TYR A 277 -21.15 5.62 2.70
CA TYR A 277 -21.95 4.41 2.91
C TYR A 277 -21.19 3.07 2.98
N PHE A 278 -19.96 2.99 2.51
CA PHE A 278 -19.22 1.74 2.40
C PHE A 278 -17.85 1.81 3.06
N ALA A 279 -17.36 0.66 3.49
CA ALA A 279 -15.99 0.49 3.97
C ALA A 279 -15.50 -0.90 3.62
N SER A 280 -14.18 -1.04 3.53
CA SER A 280 -13.51 -2.35 3.61
C SER A 280 -12.53 -2.32 4.77
N ALA A 281 -12.29 -3.47 5.40
CA ALA A 281 -11.38 -3.57 6.53
C ALA A 281 -10.65 -4.91 6.56
N TRP A 282 -9.40 -4.89 7.01
CA TRP A 282 -8.73 -6.08 7.54
C TRP A 282 -8.87 -6.08 9.06
N ILE A 283 -9.45 -7.16 9.58
CA ILE A 283 -9.71 -7.36 11.01
C ILE A 283 -9.05 -8.69 11.42
N PRO A 284 -7.73 -8.71 11.66
CA PRO A 284 -7.04 -9.92 12.09
C PRO A 284 -7.38 -10.25 13.55
N GLY A 285 -7.18 -11.51 13.93
CA GLY A 285 -7.29 -11.95 15.33
C GLY A 285 -6.33 -11.18 16.25
N ASP A 286 -6.75 -11.02 17.50
CA ASP A 286 -6.00 -10.27 18.52
C ASP A 286 -4.82 -11.03 19.15
N LYS A 287 -4.66 -12.31 18.81
CA LYS A 287 -3.66 -13.19 19.45
C LYS A 287 -2.20 -12.84 19.16
N PHE A 288 -1.93 -12.06 18.11
CA PHE A 288 -0.58 -11.76 17.67
C PHE A 288 -0.19 -10.31 17.96
N VAL A 289 1.10 -9.99 18.02
CA VAL A 289 1.54 -8.59 17.89
C VAL A 289 1.31 -8.14 16.46
N ARG A 290 0.93 -6.87 16.27
CA ARG A 290 0.65 -6.29 14.96
C ARG A 290 1.24 -4.90 14.83
N ASP A 291 1.87 -4.62 13.70
CA ASP A 291 2.40 -3.30 13.38
C ASP A 291 1.59 -2.66 12.25
N ILE A 292 1.01 -1.49 12.51
CA ILE A 292 0.20 -0.76 11.53
C ILE A 292 1.07 0.26 10.80
N TYR A 293 0.86 0.37 9.49
CA TYR A 293 1.53 1.35 8.65
C TYR A 293 0.58 1.86 7.56
N ALA A 294 0.91 3.02 7.02
CA ALA A 294 0.20 3.63 5.90
C ALA A 294 1.19 4.49 5.13
N GLY A 295 0.95 4.69 3.84
CA GLY A 295 1.87 5.46 3.02
C GLY A 295 1.44 5.55 1.57
N LYS A 296 2.12 6.44 0.86
CA LYS A 296 2.04 6.53 -0.60
C LYS A 296 2.98 5.50 -1.21
N ILE A 297 2.49 4.75 -2.19
CA ILE A 297 3.26 3.70 -2.89
C ILE A 297 3.49 4.01 -4.36
N ASP A 298 2.68 4.89 -4.95
CA ASP A 298 2.88 5.38 -6.32
C ASP A 298 2.19 6.76 -6.46
N ASN A 299 2.27 7.38 -7.63
CA ASN A 299 1.52 8.57 -7.94
C ASN A 299 0.01 8.32 -7.76
N ASN A 300 -0.60 9.12 -6.89
CA ASN A 300 -2.00 9.00 -6.51
C ASN A 300 -2.42 7.61 -5.98
N LEU A 301 -1.51 6.80 -5.46
CA LEU A 301 -1.81 5.47 -4.93
C LEU A 301 -1.28 5.31 -3.51
N TYR A 302 -2.17 4.89 -2.62
CA TYR A 302 -1.93 4.84 -1.19
C TYR A 302 -2.26 3.46 -0.65
N ARG A 303 -1.60 3.11 0.45
CA ARG A 303 -1.88 1.90 1.22
C ARG A 303 -2.12 2.20 2.68
N ILE A 304 -2.91 1.34 3.30
CA ILE A 304 -2.88 1.08 4.73
C ILE A 304 -2.68 -0.42 4.93
N GLY A 305 -1.85 -0.79 5.89
CA GLY A 305 -1.44 -2.16 6.09
C GLY A 305 -1.16 -2.50 7.54
N MET A 306 -1.16 -3.80 7.80
CA MET A 306 -0.78 -4.38 9.08
C MET A 306 0.23 -5.49 8.84
N GLN A 307 1.28 -5.55 9.66
CA GLN A 307 2.27 -6.62 9.68
C GLN A 307 2.07 -7.46 10.93
N THR A 308 2.08 -8.77 10.78
CA THR A 308 1.93 -9.75 11.85
C THR A 308 3.15 -10.67 11.83
N PRO A 309 4.08 -10.54 12.80
CA PRO A 309 5.20 -11.46 12.94
C PRO A 309 4.68 -12.88 13.21
N LEU A 310 5.07 -13.82 12.35
CA LEU A 310 4.75 -15.25 12.51
C LEU A 310 5.86 -15.99 13.26
N GLY A 311 7.05 -15.39 13.37
CA GLY A 311 8.23 -16.03 13.93
C GLY A 311 8.88 -17.00 12.95
N VAL A 312 9.64 -17.95 13.49
CA VAL A 312 10.19 -19.09 12.73
C VAL A 312 9.11 -20.16 12.67
N VAL A 313 8.79 -20.66 11.46
CA VAL A 313 7.68 -21.57 11.20
C VAL A 313 8.18 -23.01 10.99
#